data_AF-A0A1E7EWP5-F1
#
_entry.id   AF-A0A1E7EWP5-F1
#
_cell.length_a   1.000
_cell.length_b   1.000
_cell.length_c   1.000
_cell.angle_alpha   90.00
_cell.angle_beta   90.00
_cell.angle_gamma   90.00
#
_symmetry.space_group_name_H-M   'P 1'
#
loop_
_entity.id
_entity.type
_entity.pdbx_description
1 polymer ?
#
loop_
_entity_poly.entity_id
_entity_poly.type
_entity_poly.pdbx_seq_one_letter_code
_entity_poly.pdbx_strand_id
1 'polypeptide(L)'
;MTDDSCHCITIAPINVSDSEERIRSAITSSTVLPPPGYTFQSTTEDVEIPHLSSVLGWSNPQGLFGYTKDSEYKDIYIYFDYGDKTSPVNELATKSFEMYGLGGAMITGPPTWGPIRGTVVVMRLRPDWKFSPHVQYNPMLSLEEMYQTLTFFRDSPTRAQKIAIKRDSVRCQAYMNNNSSSMPPGVTNPSSYTHYMGPNGLRTSAQVKNDQDKCKHCGKMQALIGRLKQCQRCKVTFYCDKECQKKDWKKHKKICKSL
;
A
#
# COMPACT_ATOMS: atom_id res chain seq x y z
N MET A 1 -1.27 27.95 15.11
CA MET A 1 -0.03 27.35 15.64
C MET A 1 0.00 25.91 15.17
N THR A 2 1.15 25.52 14.65
CA THR A 2 1.42 24.38 13.80
C THR A 2 1.24 23.07 14.53
N ASP A 3 0.29 22.25 14.08
CA ASP A 3 0.34 20.82 14.38
C ASP A 3 1.17 20.16 13.27
N ASP A 4 2.50 20.25 13.44
CA ASP A 4 3.53 19.67 12.55
C ASP A 4 3.69 18.16 12.75
N SER A 5 2.68 17.49 13.32
CA SER A 5 2.80 16.09 13.66
C SER A 5 2.60 15.23 12.41
N CYS A 6 3.71 14.86 11.74
CA CYS A 6 3.88 13.65 10.95
C CYS A 6 5.03 12.84 11.56
N HIS A 7 4.91 11.51 11.63
CA HIS A 7 5.99 10.66 12.16
C HIS A 7 6.77 10.13 10.96
N CYS A 8 8.04 10.50 10.89
CA CYS A 8 9.00 9.74 10.12
C CYS A 8 9.31 8.45 10.89
N ILE A 9 9.30 7.31 10.20
CA ILE A 9 9.60 6.00 10.76
C ILE A 9 10.79 5.42 10.01
N THR A 10 11.69 4.76 10.73
CA THR A 10 12.73 3.92 10.14
C THR A 10 12.42 2.46 10.36
N ILE A 11 12.77 1.64 9.36
CA ILE A 11 12.65 0.18 9.43
C ILE A 11 14.04 -0.40 9.16
N ALA A 12 14.67 -0.94 10.20
CA ALA A 12 15.93 -1.66 10.07
C ALA A 12 15.75 -2.97 9.26
N PRO A 13 16.83 -3.55 8.70
CA PRO A 13 16.73 -4.83 7.98
C PRO A 13 16.02 -5.92 8.79
N ILE A 14 15.04 -6.56 8.17
CA ILE A 14 14.21 -7.63 8.74
C ILE A 14 13.88 -8.69 7.68
N ASN A 15 13.82 -9.95 8.12
CA ASN A 15 13.46 -11.08 7.27
C ASN A 15 11.96 -11.34 7.29
N VAL A 16 11.45 -12.01 6.26
CA VAL A 16 10.03 -12.40 6.19
C VAL A 16 9.66 -13.40 7.29
N SER A 17 10.63 -14.18 7.79
CA SER A 17 10.45 -15.20 8.83
C SER A 17 10.70 -14.70 10.26
N ASP A 18 11.05 -13.43 10.44
CA ASP A 18 11.33 -12.88 11.78
C ASP A 18 10.06 -12.89 12.66
N SER A 19 10.26 -13.03 13.98
CA SER A 19 9.15 -13.02 14.94
C SER A 19 8.46 -11.66 15.01
N GLU A 20 7.24 -11.62 15.54
CA GLU A 20 6.50 -10.37 15.69
C GLU A 20 7.24 -9.36 16.58
N GLU A 21 7.90 -9.82 17.64
CA GLU A 21 8.71 -8.99 18.52
C GLU A 21 9.90 -8.38 17.77
N ARG A 22 10.54 -9.16 16.90
CA ARG A 22 11.68 -8.72 16.08
C ARG A 22 11.25 -7.71 15.02
N ILE A 23 10.09 -7.91 14.39
CA ILE A 23 9.53 -6.95 13.42
C ILE A 23 9.19 -5.65 14.14
N ARG A 24 8.54 -5.71 15.31
CA ARG A 24 8.19 -4.53 16.10
C ARG A 24 9.41 -3.73 16.53
N SER A 25 10.47 -4.39 17.00
CA SER A 25 11.69 -3.71 17.43
C SER A 25 12.48 -3.09 16.27
N ALA A 26 12.25 -3.53 15.03
CA ALA A 26 12.87 -2.93 13.84
C ALA A 26 12.25 -1.59 13.43
N ILE A 27 11.03 -1.32 13.88
CA ILE A 27 10.22 -0.16 13.49
C ILE A 27 10.40 0.90 14.57
N THR A 28 11.13 1.96 14.24
CA THR A 28 11.45 3.02 15.20
C THR A 28 10.97 4.36 14.70
N SER A 29 10.51 5.21 15.62
CA SER A 29 10.28 6.62 15.32
C SER A 29 11.61 7.28 14.97
N SER A 30 11.61 8.18 14.01
CA SER A 30 12.79 8.86 13.51
C SER A 30 12.51 10.35 13.33
N THR A 31 13.55 11.15 13.51
CA THR A 31 13.54 12.60 13.24
C THR A 31 14.41 12.94 12.03
N VAL A 32 14.77 11.94 11.21
CA VAL A 32 15.63 12.14 10.03
C VAL A 32 14.96 13.02 8.99
N LEU A 33 13.63 12.98 8.90
CA LEU A 33 12.82 13.88 8.08
C LEU A 33 11.83 14.65 8.98
N PRO A 34 11.45 15.88 8.59
CA PRO A 34 11.91 16.60 7.41
C PRO A 34 13.34 17.16 7.59
N PRO A 35 14.03 17.60 6.53
CA PRO A 35 15.32 18.28 6.64
C PRO A 35 15.23 19.56 7.48
N PRO A 36 16.33 20.02 8.11
CA PRO A 36 16.36 21.26 8.87
C PRO A 36 15.84 22.46 8.05
N GLY A 37 14.92 23.23 8.63
CA GLY A 37 14.29 24.38 7.96
C GLY A 37 13.03 24.05 7.15
N TYR A 38 12.65 22.77 7.06
CA TYR A 38 11.43 22.32 6.39
C TYR A 38 10.42 21.75 7.38
N THR A 39 9.14 21.76 6.99
CA THR A 39 8.08 20.99 7.65
C THR A 39 7.63 19.86 6.74
N PHE A 40 6.88 18.89 7.26
CA PHE A 40 6.30 17.82 6.43
C PHE A 40 5.31 18.32 5.38
N GLN A 41 4.83 19.56 5.48
CA GLN A 41 3.95 20.20 4.51
C GLN A 41 4.73 21.00 3.45
N SER A 42 5.97 21.41 3.73
CA SER A 42 6.79 22.22 2.83
C SER A 42 7.98 21.48 2.21
N THR A 43 8.30 20.30 2.71
CA THR A 43 9.39 19.47 2.19
C THR A 43 8.99 18.73 0.91
N THR A 44 9.99 18.40 0.10
CA THR A 44 9.86 17.81 -1.23
C THR A 44 11.06 16.90 -1.53
N GLU A 45 10.91 15.96 -2.46
CA GLU A 45 11.97 15.00 -2.79
C GLU A 45 13.32 15.64 -3.13
N ASP A 46 13.33 16.81 -3.78
CA ASP A 46 14.55 17.53 -4.17
C ASP A 46 15.38 18.03 -2.99
N VAL A 47 14.77 18.18 -1.81
CA VAL A 47 15.47 18.54 -0.57
C VAL A 47 15.64 17.34 0.37
N GLU A 48 14.71 16.39 0.34
CA GLU A 48 14.75 15.18 1.17
C GLU A 48 15.86 14.22 0.71
N ILE A 49 16.01 13.99 -0.59
CA ILE A 49 17.01 13.06 -1.14
C ILE A 49 18.44 13.49 -0.79
N PRO A 50 18.90 14.74 -1.06
CA PRO A 50 20.24 15.18 -0.67
C PRO A 50 20.47 15.14 0.84
N HIS A 51 19.44 15.47 1.63
CA HIS A 51 19.51 15.39 3.09
C HIS A 51 19.72 13.95 3.56
N LEU A 52 18.95 12.99 3.04
CA LEU A 52 19.10 11.56 3.35
C LEU A 52 20.49 11.03 2.96
N SER A 53 21.00 11.42 1.78
CA SER A 53 22.40 11.14 1.40
C SER A 53 23.40 11.67 2.41
N SER A 54 23.23 12.90 2.87
CA SER A 54 24.13 13.55 3.82
C SER A 54 24.10 12.89 5.20
N VAL A 55 22.91 12.67 5.77
CA VAL A 55 22.76 12.24 7.17
C VAL A 55 22.84 10.73 7.37
N LEU A 56 22.49 9.93 6.35
CA LEU A 56 22.54 8.47 6.41
C LEU A 56 23.73 7.88 5.61
N GLY A 57 24.51 8.73 4.93
CA GLY A 57 25.60 8.28 4.07
C GLY A 57 25.14 7.50 2.85
N TRP A 58 23.89 7.70 2.43
CA TRP A 58 23.32 6.98 1.30
C TRP A 58 23.90 7.44 -0.03
N SER A 59 24.23 6.47 -0.88
CA SER A 59 24.94 6.68 -2.14
C SER A 59 24.01 7.04 -3.30
N ASN A 60 22.81 6.46 -3.34
CA ASN A 60 21.78 6.75 -4.32
C ASN A 60 20.38 6.56 -3.69
N PRO A 61 19.92 7.51 -2.85
CA PRO A 61 18.57 7.50 -2.32
C PRO A 61 17.53 7.50 -3.44
N GLN A 62 16.52 6.65 -3.32
CA GLN A 62 15.37 6.63 -4.22
C GLN A 62 14.08 6.55 -3.42
N GLY A 63 13.03 7.18 -3.96
CA GLY A 63 11.70 7.17 -3.38
C GLY A 63 10.74 6.19 -4.04
N LEU A 64 9.79 5.69 -3.27
CA LEU A 64 8.69 4.82 -3.67
C LEU A 64 7.40 5.32 -3.03
N PHE A 65 6.28 5.19 -3.75
CA PHE A 65 4.97 5.27 -3.12
C PHE A 65 4.58 3.91 -2.54
N GLY A 66 3.72 3.94 -1.52
CA GLY A 66 3.11 2.71 -1.00
C GLY A 66 1.74 2.94 -0.41
N TYR A 67 1.19 1.87 0.14
CA TYR A 67 -0.03 1.90 0.93
C TYR A 67 0.23 1.34 2.31
N THR A 68 -0.36 1.95 3.33
CA THR A 68 -0.62 1.24 4.58
C THR A 68 -1.70 0.19 4.40
N LYS A 69 -1.79 -0.74 5.36
CA LYS A 69 -2.72 -1.88 5.32
C LYS A 69 -4.14 -1.50 4.90
N ASP A 70 -4.68 -0.40 5.44
CA ASP A 70 -6.10 -0.05 5.30
C ASP A 70 -6.34 1.16 4.36
N SER A 71 -5.29 1.75 3.77
CA SER A 71 -5.44 2.96 2.96
C SER A 71 -6.06 2.74 1.58
N GLU A 72 -6.93 3.67 1.19
CA GLU A 72 -7.59 3.75 -0.12
C GLU A 72 -6.77 4.50 -1.19
N TYR A 73 -5.74 5.23 -0.77
CA TYR A 73 -4.85 6.02 -1.65
C TYR A 73 -3.39 5.76 -1.28
N LYS A 74 -2.46 6.18 -2.14
CA LYS A 74 -1.03 6.07 -1.84
C LYS A 74 -0.73 7.01 -0.68
N ASP A 75 -0.64 6.47 0.53
CA ASP A 75 -0.60 7.27 1.75
C ASP A 75 0.74 7.22 2.44
N ILE A 76 1.72 6.49 1.91
CA ILE A 76 3.08 6.51 2.44
C ILE A 76 4.08 6.77 1.32
N TYR A 77 5.11 7.52 1.69
CA TYR A 77 6.32 7.70 0.91
C TYR A 77 7.46 6.93 1.59
N ILE A 78 8.22 6.19 0.79
CA ILE A 78 9.27 5.28 1.26
C ILE A 78 10.58 5.66 0.57
N TYR A 79 11.62 5.89 1.35
CA TYR A 79 12.97 6.11 0.88
C TYR A 79 13.90 4.97 1.26
N PHE A 80 14.82 4.63 0.37
CA PHE A 80 15.90 3.67 0.61
C PHE A 80 17.12 3.99 -0.24
N ASP A 81 18.29 3.49 0.13
CA ASP A 81 19.50 3.61 -0.70
C ASP A 81 19.51 2.53 -1.79
N TYR A 82 19.16 2.92 -3.02
CA TYR A 82 19.23 2.03 -4.18
C TYR A 82 20.67 1.72 -4.61
N GLY A 83 21.62 2.56 -4.20
CA GLY A 83 23.04 2.39 -4.44
C GLY A 83 23.69 1.37 -3.51
N ASP A 84 23.04 1.05 -2.37
CA ASP A 84 23.56 0.09 -1.40
C ASP A 84 23.67 -1.32 -2.00
N LYS A 85 24.87 -1.90 -1.88
CA LYS A 85 25.19 -3.27 -2.31
C LYS A 85 25.66 -4.16 -1.16
N THR A 86 25.89 -3.59 0.02
CA THR A 86 26.62 -4.25 1.11
C THR A 86 25.76 -4.53 2.32
N SER A 87 24.80 -3.65 2.65
CA SER A 87 23.99 -3.85 3.85
C SER A 87 23.09 -5.08 3.74
N PRO A 88 22.65 -5.65 4.87
CA PRO A 88 21.68 -6.74 4.88
C PRO A 88 20.43 -6.39 4.08
N VAL A 89 19.85 -7.41 3.42
CA VAL A 89 18.59 -7.24 2.70
C VAL A 89 17.47 -7.03 3.70
N ASN A 90 16.65 -6.01 3.47
CA ASN A 90 15.41 -5.80 4.19
C ASN A 90 14.29 -6.55 3.44
N GLU A 91 14.22 -7.87 3.63
CA GLU A 91 13.35 -8.74 2.85
C GLU A 91 11.87 -8.39 3.03
N LEU A 92 11.46 -8.10 4.29
CA LEU A 92 10.08 -7.77 4.55
C LEU A 92 9.71 -6.40 4.00
N ALA A 93 10.58 -5.39 4.09
CA ALA A 93 10.34 -4.11 3.43
C ALA A 93 10.29 -4.26 1.90
N THR A 94 11.20 -5.06 1.31
CA THR A 94 11.19 -5.39 -0.12
C THR A 94 9.85 -5.96 -0.52
N LYS A 95 9.38 -7.02 0.16
CA LYS A 95 8.09 -7.66 -0.11
C LYS A 95 6.91 -6.70 0.07
N SER A 96 6.97 -5.83 1.06
CA SER A 96 5.88 -4.93 1.43
C SER A 96 5.76 -3.74 0.49
N PHE A 97 6.88 -3.18 0.03
CA PHE A 97 6.92 -1.94 -0.76
C PHE A 97 7.15 -2.16 -2.26
N GLU A 98 7.15 -3.42 -2.71
CA GLU A 98 7.17 -3.81 -4.13
C GLU A 98 5.82 -3.49 -4.81
N MET A 99 5.50 -2.20 -4.94
CA MET A 99 4.22 -1.70 -5.43
C MET A 99 4.32 -0.96 -6.77
N TYR A 100 5.38 -0.16 -6.92
CA TYR A 100 5.60 0.75 -8.06
C TYR A 100 7.05 0.66 -8.55
N GLY A 101 7.33 1.26 -9.71
CA GLY A 101 8.69 1.56 -10.12
C GLY A 101 9.32 2.64 -9.23
N LEU A 102 10.63 2.87 -9.41
CA LEU A 102 11.35 3.96 -8.74
C LEU A 102 10.70 5.32 -9.05
N GLY A 103 10.73 6.24 -8.10
CA GLY A 103 10.04 7.53 -8.21
C GLY A 103 8.52 7.40 -8.29
N GLY A 104 7.98 6.24 -7.91
CA GLY A 104 6.53 6.02 -7.92
C GLY A 104 5.92 5.71 -9.29
N ALA A 105 6.75 5.37 -10.28
CA ALA A 105 6.31 5.10 -11.64
C ALA A 105 5.24 3.98 -11.69
N MET A 106 4.17 4.22 -12.46
CA MET A 106 3.22 3.16 -12.77
C MET A 106 3.89 2.11 -13.67
N ILE A 107 3.68 0.84 -13.32
CA ILE A 107 4.28 -0.30 -14.00
C ILE A 107 3.21 -1.36 -14.30
N THR A 108 3.33 -2.03 -15.44
CA THR A 108 2.38 -3.06 -15.90
C THR A 108 2.82 -4.49 -15.54
N GLY A 109 4.11 -4.70 -15.29
CA GLY A 109 4.71 -5.94 -14.78
C GLY A 109 5.47 -5.69 -13.47
N PRO A 110 5.97 -6.74 -12.78
CA PRO A 110 6.66 -6.59 -11.49
C PRO A 110 7.76 -5.52 -11.52
N PRO A 111 8.01 -4.80 -10.40
CA PRO A 111 9.12 -3.87 -10.36
C PRO A 111 10.44 -4.55 -10.74
N THR A 112 11.27 -3.83 -11.48
CA THR A 112 12.56 -4.33 -11.99
C THR A 112 13.74 -3.91 -11.13
N TRP A 113 13.51 -3.12 -10.08
CA TRP A 113 14.54 -2.74 -9.13
C TRP A 113 14.94 -3.92 -8.22
N GLY A 114 16.20 -3.96 -7.80
CA GLY A 114 16.74 -4.99 -6.92
C GLY A 114 16.26 -4.87 -5.46
N PRO A 115 16.51 -5.88 -4.61
CA PRO A 115 15.99 -5.91 -3.24
C PRO A 115 16.44 -4.69 -2.43
N ILE A 116 15.56 -4.20 -1.55
CA ILE A 116 15.87 -3.11 -0.63
C ILE A 116 16.92 -3.60 0.36
N ARG A 117 18.01 -2.87 0.52
CA ARG A 117 19.07 -3.12 1.49
C ARG A 117 19.10 -2.02 2.54
N GLY A 118 19.56 -2.37 3.73
CA GLY A 118 19.72 -1.42 4.83
C GLY A 118 18.40 -0.90 5.40
N THR A 119 18.51 0.26 6.02
CA THR A 119 17.38 0.94 6.67
C THR A 119 16.48 1.58 5.62
N VAL A 120 15.18 1.51 5.85
CA VAL A 120 14.16 2.21 5.07
C VAL A 120 13.61 3.36 5.88
N VAL A 121 13.35 4.50 5.25
CA VAL A 121 12.69 5.67 5.86
C VAL A 121 11.28 5.80 5.28
N VAL A 122 10.28 5.96 6.13
CA VAL A 122 8.86 6.04 5.75
C VAL A 122 8.21 7.27 6.36
N MET A 123 7.41 7.97 5.58
CA MET A 123 6.60 9.11 6.03
C MET A 123 5.20 9.06 5.45
N ARG A 124 4.27 9.78 6.07
CA ARG A 124 2.91 9.89 5.53
C ARG A 124 2.91 10.76 4.27
N LEU A 125 2.30 10.27 3.20
CA LEU A 125 1.99 11.05 2.02
C LEU A 125 0.61 11.71 2.18
N ARG A 126 0.56 13.01 1.91
CA ARG A 126 -0.68 13.78 1.90
C ARG A 126 -1.56 13.37 0.71
N PRO A 127 -2.88 13.15 0.89
CA PRO A 127 -3.76 12.83 -0.23
C PRO A 127 -3.88 14.02 -1.17
N ASP A 128 -3.99 13.74 -2.46
CA ASP A 128 -4.52 14.71 -3.41
C ASP A 128 -6.04 14.64 -3.37
N TRP A 129 -6.67 15.57 -2.64
CA TRP A 129 -8.12 15.63 -2.46
C TRP A 129 -8.89 15.78 -3.77
N LYS A 130 -8.26 16.22 -4.86
CA LYS A 130 -8.93 16.19 -6.17
C LYS A 130 -9.32 14.75 -6.53
N PHE A 131 -8.51 13.76 -6.17
CA PHE A 131 -8.70 12.34 -6.52
C PHE A 131 -9.21 11.48 -5.37
N SER A 132 -9.15 12.03 -4.16
CA SER A 132 -9.59 11.38 -2.93
C SER A 132 -10.39 12.34 -2.05
N PRO A 133 -11.51 12.92 -2.53
CA PRO A 133 -12.21 14.00 -1.84
C PRO A 133 -12.84 13.57 -0.50
N HIS A 134 -13.09 12.26 -0.32
CA HIS A 134 -13.72 11.71 0.88
C HIS A 134 -12.70 11.23 1.93
N VAL A 135 -11.41 11.20 1.60
CA VAL A 135 -10.38 10.68 2.48
C VAL A 135 -10.11 11.66 3.63
N GLN A 136 -10.22 11.16 4.86
CA GLN A 136 -9.75 11.87 6.04
C GLN A 136 -8.23 11.71 6.13
N TYR A 137 -7.51 12.84 6.15
CA TYR A 137 -6.06 12.85 6.26
C TYR A 137 -5.65 12.81 7.73
N ASN A 138 -4.89 11.78 8.09
CA ASN A 138 -4.15 11.72 9.34
C ASN A 138 -2.65 11.83 9.04
N PRO A 139 -1.98 12.94 9.41
CA PRO A 139 -0.55 13.10 9.16
C PRO A 139 0.30 12.15 10.02
N MET A 140 -0.24 11.61 11.11
CA MET A 140 0.47 10.70 11.99
C MET A 140 0.53 9.28 11.44
N LEU A 141 1.74 8.72 11.42
CA LEU A 141 2.01 7.32 11.14
C LEU A 141 2.47 6.64 12.43
N SER A 142 1.71 5.67 12.93
CA SER A 142 2.09 4.99 14.19
C SER A 142 3.00 3.78 13.94
N LEU A 143 3.81 3.41 14.93
CA LEU A 143 4.63 2.18 14.87
C LEU A 143 3.75 0.93 14.70
N GLU A 144 2.59 0.91 15.37
CA GLU A 144 1.62 -0.18 15.27
C GLU A 144 1.02 -0.27 13.86
N GLU A 145 0.67 0.85 13.25
CA GLU A 145 0.17 0.88 11.87
C GLU A 145 1.21 0.37 10.87
N MET A 146 2.48 0.73 11.06
CA MET A 146 3.56 0.20 10.22
C MET A 146 3.79 -1.29 10.44
N TYR A 147 3.75 -1.76 11.69
CA TYR A 147 3.80 -3.19 11.99
C TYR A 147 2.65 -3.94 11.30
N GLN A 148 1.41 -3.44 11.41
CA GLN A 148 0.25 -4.04 10.77
C GLN A 148 0.33 -4.00 9.23
N THR A 149 0.97 -2.97 8.68
CA THR A 149 1.22 -2.85 7.24
C THR A 149 2.22 -3.90 6.77
N LEU A 150 3.38 -4.01 7.43
CA LEU A 150 4.40 -4.99 7.08
C LEU A 150 3.87 -6.42 7.22
N THR A 151 3.22 -6.75 8.33
CA THR A 151 2.66 -8.10 8.55
C THR A 151 1.50 -8.41 7.59
N PHE A 152 0.70 -7.42 7.20
CA PHE A 152 -0.32 -7.61 6.17
C PHE A 152 0.29 -8.05 4.83
N PHE A 153 1.34 -7.38 4.36
CA PHE A 153 2.01 -7.77 3.12
C PHE A 153 2.88 -9.03 3.26
N ARG A 154 3.43 -9.28 4.45
CA ARG A 154 4.09 -10.55 4.80
C ARG A 154 3.17 -11.74 4.58
N ASP A 155 1.94 -11.65 5.09
CA ASP A 155 1.00 -12.76 5.16
C ASP A 155 0.05 -12.81 3.95
N SER A 156 0.05 -11.75 3.14
CA SER A 156 -0.77 -11.69 1.93
C SER A 156 -0.32 -12.74 0.89
N PRO A 157 -1.25 -13.55 0.36
CA PRO A 157 -0.97 -14.43 -0.78
C PRO A 157 -0.84 -13.66 -2.10
N THR A 158 -1.19 -12.37 -2.10
CA THR A 158 -1.15 -11.49 -3.27
C THR A 158 0.02 -10.51 -3.12
N ARG A 159 0.84 -10.38 -4.17
CA ARG A 159 1.96 -9.41 -4.21
C ARG A 159 1.46 -7.98 -3.97
N ALA A 160 2.26 -7.17 -3.28
CA ALA A 160 1.96 -5.78 -2.98
C ALA A 160 1.58 -4.98 -4.23
N GLN A 161 2.31 -5.15 -5.35
CA GLN A 161 1.98 -4.57 -6.66
C GLN A 161 0.54 -4.83 -7.11
N LYS A 162 0.06 -6.08 -7.04
CA LYS A 162 -1.29 -6.42 -7.50
C LYS A 162 -2.36 -5.77 -6.62
N ILE A 163 -2.07 -5.62 -5.33
CA ILE A 163 -2.93 -4.89 -4.38
C ILE A 163 -2.94 -3.40 -4.73
N ALA A 164 -1.76 -2.80 -4.96
CA ALA A 164 -1.62 -1.39 -5.34
C ALA A 164 -2.40 -1.06 -6.63
N ILE A 165 -2.22 -1.86 -7.69
CA ILE A 165 -2.97 -1.73 -8.95
C ILE A 165 -4.48 -1.79 -8.70
N LYS A 166 -4.93 -2.69 -7.83
CA LYS A 166 -6.35 -2.83 -7.50
C LYS A 166 -6.88 -1.58 -6.78
N ARG A 167 -6.15 -1.06 -5.79
CA ARG A 167 -6.53 0.15 -5.04
C ARG A 167 -6.55 1.39 -5.94
N ASP A 168 -5.54 1.56 -6.77
CA ASP A 168 -5.49 2.65 -7.75
C ASP A 168 -6.68 2.60 -8.72
N SER A 169 -7.05 1.42 -9.19
CA SER A 169 -8.22 1.27 -10.07
C SER A 169 -9.53 1.66 -9.38
N VAL A 170 -9.73 1.27 -8.12
CA VAL A 170 -10.93 1.63 -7.36
C VAL A 170 -11.00 3.15 -7.14
N ARG A 171 -9.87 3.75 -6.73
CA ARG A 171 -9.76 5.20 -6.53
C ARG A 171 -10.04 5.98 -7.82
N CYS A 172 -9.43 5.56 -8.94
CA CYS A 172 -9.63 6.23 -10.21
C CYS A 172 -11.07 6.07 -10.74
N GLN A 173 -11.70 4.91 -10.53
CA GLN A 173 -13.10 4.70 -10.89
C GLN A 173 -14.03 5.61 -10.07
N ALA A 174 -13.80 5.73 -8.76
CA ALA A 174 -14.56 6.64 -7.90
C ALA A 174 -14.44 8.09 -8.37
N TYR A 175 -13.23 8.52 -8.77
CA TYR A 175 -13.00 9.84 -9.34
C TYR A 175 -13.76 10.06 -10.65
N MET A 176 -13.68 9.13 -11.62
CA MET A 176 -14.36 9.28 -12.92
C MET A 176 -15.88 9.32 -12.82
N ASN A 177 -16.47 8.57 -11.88
CA ASN A 177 -17.91 8.62 -11.63
C ASN A 177 -18.36 10.01 -11.15
N ASN A 178 -17.48 10.74 -10.46
CA ASN A 178 -17.78 12.04 -9.87
C ASN A 178 -17.30 13.21 -10.74
N ASN A 179 -16.32 12.99 -11.63
CA ASN A 179 -15.70 14.00 -12.48
C ASN A 179 -15.48 13.43 -13.89
N SER A 180 -16.51 13.48 -14.73
CA SER A 180 -16.50 12.90 -16.09
C SER A 180 -15.55 13.60 -17.08
N SER A 181 -14.86 14.67 -16.67
CA SER A 181 -14.20 15.63 -17.57
C SER A 181 -12.70 15.85 -17.31
N SER A 182 -12.09 15.19 -16.32
CA SER A 182 -10.69 15.42 -15.95
C SER A 182 -9.97 14.12 -15.60
N MET A 183 -8.64 14.06 -15.76
CA MET A 183 -7.82 12.86 -15.54
C MET A 183 -7.14 12.86 -14.15
N PRO A 184 -6.98 11.69 -13.50
CA PRO A 184 -6.11 11.54 -12.32
C PRO A 184 -4.62 11.79 -12.58
N PRO A 185 -3.83 12.26 -11.60
CA PRO A 185 -2.40 12.49 -11.72
C PRO A 185 -1.69 11.15 -11.72
N GLY A 186 -0.62 11.06 -12.50
CA GLY A 186 0.13 9.83 -12.71
C GLY A 186 -0.44 8.92 -13.81
N VAL A 187 -1.54 9.30 -14.46
CA VAL A 187 -2.14 8.57 -15.59
C VAL A 187 -1.59 9.10 -16.91
N THR A 188 -0.93 8.23 -17.70
CA THR A 188 -0.30 8.62 -18.97
C THR A 188 -1.06 8.18 -20.23
N ASN A 189 -2.12 7.35 -20.10
CA ASN A 189 -2.89 6.86 -21.26
C ASN A 189 -4.41 6.75 -21.01
N PRO A 190 -5.26 7.51 -21.74
CA PRO A 190 -6.73 7.47 -21.63
C PRO A 190 -7.39 6.17 -22.11
N SER A 191 -6.77 5.43 -23.03
CA SER A 191 -7.38 4.24 -23.66
C SER A 191 -7.43 3.01 -22.73
N SER A 192 -6.74 3.07 -21.59
CA SER A 192 -6.73 2.05 -20.53
C SER A 192 -7.96 2.07 -19.60
N TYR A 193 -8.93 2.99 -19.79
CA TYR A 193 -9.92 3.33 -18.74
C TYR A 193 -11.33 2.77 -18.88
N THR A 194 -11.69 2.12 -19.99
CA THR A 194 -12.91 1.29 -20.03
C THR A 194 -12.70 -0.07 -19.36
N HIS A 195 -11.46 -0.40 -19.00
CA HIS A 195 -11.05 -1.74 -18.58
C HIS A 195 -9.86 -1.76 -17.57
N TYR A 196 -10.04 -2.30 -16.36
CA TYR A 196 -9.04 -2.65 -15.34
C TYR A 196 -7.95 -3.57 -15.88
N MET A 197 -6.69 -3.16 -15.88
CA MET A 197 -5.56 -4.09 -16.06
C MET A 197 -5.33 -4.87 -14.76
N GLY A 198 -5.96 -6.02 -14.64
CA GLY A 198 -5.76 -6.94 -13.54
C GLY A 198 -4.64 -7.94 -13.77
N PRO A 199 -4.40 -8.82 -12.79
CA PRO A 199 -3.58 -10.02 -12.97
C PRO A 199 -4.03 -10.92 -14.14
N ASN A 200 -5.23 -10.69 -14.67
CA ASN A 200 -5.87 -11.42 -15.76
C ASN A 200 -6.13 -10.51 -17.00
N GLY A 201 -5.42 -9.38 -17.14
CA GLY A 201 -5.62 -8.42 -18.24
C GLY A 201 -6.77 -7.43 -18.03
N LEU A 202 -7.21 -6.79 -19.12
CA LEU A 202 -8.26 -5.76 -19.19
C LEU A 202 -9.63 -6.29 -18.70
N ARG A 203 -10.27 -5.64 -17.72
CA ARG A 203 -11.57 -6.01 -17.13
C ARG A 203 -12.54 -4.85 -17.04
N THR A 204 -13.78 -5.03 -17.46
CA THR A 204 -14.79 -3.96 -17.56
C THR A 204 -15.19 -3.36 -16.20
N SER A 205 -15.81 -2.17 -16.23
CA SER A 205 -16.39 -1.51 -15.03
C SER A 205 -17.38 -2.39 -14.26
N ALA A 206 -18.12 -3.28 -14.94
CA ALA A 206 -18.99 -4.29 -14.32
C ALA A 206 -18.20 -5.35 -13.55
N GLN A 207 -17.07 -5.82 -14.10
CA GLN A 207 -16.18 -6.77 -13.43
C GLN A 207 -15.47 -6.16 -12.21
N VAL A 208 -15.30 -4.84 -12.16
CA VAL A 208 -14.77 -4.11 -11.00
C VAL A 208 -15.85 -3.87 -9.94
N LYS A 209 -17.10 -3.61 -10.33
CA LYS A 209 -18.25 -3.56 -9.39
C LYS A 209 -18.43 -4.88 -8.64
N ASN A 210 -18.22 -6.01 -9.31
CA ASN A 210 -18.21 -7.32 -8.65
C ASN A 210 -17.03 -7.50 -7.67
N ASP A 211 -15.99 -6.66 -7.71
CA ASP A 211 -14.91 -6.66 -6.72
C ASP A 211 -15.22 -5.78 -5.48
N GLN A 212 -16.47 -5.28 -5.35
CA GLN A 212 -16.98 -4.70 -4.10
C GLN A 212 -17.40 -5.77 -3.08
N ASP A 213 -17.35 -7.05 -3.45
CA ASP A 213 -17.55 -8.15 -2.53
C ASP A 213 -16.66 -7.96 -1.31
N LYS A 214 -17.20 -8.24 -0.13
CA LYS A 214 -16.49 -8.11 1.14
C LYS A 214 -16.57 -9.40 1.92
N CYS A 215 -15.52 -9.67 2.69
CA CYS A 215 -15.53 -10.78 3.61
C CYS A 215 -16.72 -10.63 4.56
N LYS A 216 -17.61 -11.62 4.59
CA LYS A 216 -18.81 -11.57 5.42
C LYS A 216 -18.49 -11.52 6.92
N HIS A 217 -17.33 -12.05 7.32
CA HIS A 217 -16.88 -12.05 8.71
C HIS A 217 -16.17 -10.75 9.12
N CYS A 218 -15.07 -10.39 8.45
CA CYS A 218 -14.22 -9.27 8.88
C CYS A 218 -14.47 -7.97 8.10
N GLY A 219 -15.40 -7.95 7.15
CA GLY A 219 -15.78 -6.75 6.39
C GLY A 219 -14.76 -6.27 5.36
N LYS A 220 -13.54 -6.82 5.34
CA LYS A 220 -12.49 -6.46 4.37
C LYS A 220 -12.98 -6.67 2.94
N MET A 221 -12.87 -5.62 2.12
CA MET A 221 -13.28 -5.64 0.72
C MET A 221 -12.30 -6.48 -0.12
N GLN A 222 -12.81 -7.16 -1.14
CA GLN A 222 -12.02 -7.86 -2.17
C GLN A 222 -11.02 -6.91 -2.84
N ALA A 223 -11.41 -5.64 -2.99
CA ALA A 223 -10.50 -4.58 -3.41
C ALA A 223 -9.25 -4.42 -2.52
N LEU A 224 -9.34 -4.71 -1.22
CA LEU A 224 -8.25 -4.49 -0.25
C LEU A 224 -7.34 -5.70 -0.08
N ILE A 225 -7.88 -6.92 -0.19
CA ILE A 225 -7.17 -8.17 0.14
C ILE A 225 -6.88 -9.05 -1.09
N GLY A 226 -7.32 -8.64 -2.28
CA GLY A 226 -7.34 -9.48 -3.46
C GLY A 226 -8.55 -10.43 -3.46
N ARG A 227 -8.43 -11.58 -4.12
CA ARG A 227 -9.58 -12.46 -4.42
C ARG A 227 -10.20 -13.07 -3.16
N LEU A 228 -11.46 -12.78 -2.88
CA LEU A 228 -12.21 -13.49 -1.84
C LEU A 228 -12.55 -14.92 -2.30
N LYS A 229 -12.63 -15.83 -1.33
CA LYS A 229 -13.10 -17.19 -1.52
C LYS A 229 -14.61 -17.23 -1.36
N GLN A 230 -15.29 -17.86 -2.31
CA GLN A 230 -16.70 -18.15 -2.23
C GLN A 230 -16.95 -19.36 -1.32
N CYS A 231 -18.05 -19.31 -0.56
CA CYS A 231 -18.59 -20.49 0.10
C CYS A 231 -18.85 -21.59 -0.94
N GLN A 232 -18.27 -22.77 -0.73
CA GLN A 232 -18.36 -23.87 -1.70
C GLN A 232 -19.80 -24.40 -1.87
N ARG A 233 -20.67 -24.19 -0.88
CA ARG A 233 -22.08 -24.61 -0.95
C ARG A 233 -22.96 -23.61 -1.71
N CYS A 234 -23.04 -22.37 -1.24
CA CYS A 234 -23.97 -21.40 -1.82
C CYS A 234 -23.36 -20.55 -2.94
N LYS A 235 -22.03 -20.45 -3.03
CA LYS A 235 -21.28 -19.57 -3.96
C LYS A 235 -21.62 -18.07 -3.88
N VAL A 236 -22.54 -17.66 -3.01
CA VAL A 236 -23.03 -16.28 -2.86
C VAL A 236 -22.30 -15.50 -1.77
N THR A 237 -21.77 -16.16 -0.74
CA THR A 237 -21.07 -15.49 0.37
C THR A 237 -19.57 -15.63 0.25
N PHE A 238 -18.85 -14.54 0.53
CA PHE A 238 -17.41 -14.40 0.32
C PHE A 238 -16.64 -14.26 1.64
N TYR A 239 -15.42 -14.81 1.67
CA TYR A 239 -14.53 -14.80 2.84
C TYR A 239 -13.07 -14.60 2.42
N CYS A 240 -12.25 -13.99 3.28
CA CYS A 240 -10.80 -13.89 3.05
C CYS A 240 -10.17 -15.28 2.91
N ASP A 241 -10.56 -16.17 3.82
CA ASP A 241 -9.98 -17.50 4.02
C ASP A 241 -10.98 -18.43 4.72
N LYS A 242 -10.53 -19.67 4.99
CA LYS A 242 -11.33 -20.68 5.71
C LYS A 242 -11.59 -20.30 7.17
N GLU A 243 -10.74 -19.49 7.80
CA GLU A 243 -10.93 -19.10 9.19
C GLU A 243 -12.08 -18.11 9.34
N CYS A 244 -12.11 -17.08 8.49
CA CYS A 244 -13.23 -16.15 8.40
C CYS A 244 -14.55 -16.89 8.11
N GLN A 245 -14.52 -17.90 7.22
CA GLN A 245 -15.69 -18.75 6.97
C GLN A 245 -16.11 -19.55 8.22
N LYS A 246 -15.16 -20.19 8.94
CA LYS A 246 -15.45 -20.95 10.17
C LYS A 246 -16.05 -20.06 11.26
N LYS A 247 -15.51 -18.85 11.44
CA LYS A 247 -16.00 -17.89 12.44
C LYS A 247 -17.42 -17.42 12.11
N ASP A 248 -17.76 -17.21 10.85
CA ASP A 248 -19.12 -16.85 10.41
C ASP A 248 -20.08 -18.06 10.32
N TRP A 249 -19.57 -19.30 10.25
CA TRP A 249 -20.34 -20.50 9.91
C TRP A 249 -21.59 -20.70 10.76
N LYS A 250 -21.52 -20.43 12.08
CA LYS A 250 -22.68 -20.56 12.98
C LYS A 250 -23.87 -19.70 12.52
N LYS A 251 -23.61 -18.52 11.96
CA LYS A 251 -24.61 -17.60 11.40
C LYS A 251 -24.94 -17.99 9.96
N HIS A 252 -23.91 -18.14 9.12
CA HIS A 252 -24.07 -18.41 7.70
C HIS A 252 -24.80 -19.72 7.40
N LYS A 253 -24.58 -20.80 8.17
CA LYS A 253 -25.20 -22.10 7.93
C LYS A 253 -26.74 -22.06 7.91
N LYS A 254 -27.36 -21.11 8.63
CA LYS A 254 -28.81 -20.93 8.69
C LYS A 254 -29.39 -20.41 7.38
N ILE A 255 -28.57 -19.70 6.61
CA ILE A 255 -28.95 -19.04 5.35
C ILE A 255 -28.16 -19.59 4.15
N CYS A 256 -27.29 -20.57 4.37
CA CYS A 256 -26.47 -21.21 3.35
C CYS A 256 -27.35 -22.17 2.54
N LYS A 257 -28.12 -21.62 1.59
CA LYS A 257 -28.90 -22.41 0.64
C LYS A 257 -27.99 -22.81 -0.53
N SER A 258 -27.93 -24.10 -0.84
CA SER A 258 -27.34 -24.64 -2.06
C SER A 258 -28.38 -24.46 -3.18
N LEU A 259 -28.14 -23.53 -4.09
CA LEU A 259 -28.72 -23.61 -5.44
C LEU A 259 -27.71 -24.33 -6.33
#